data_AF-A0A6P2K9S3-F1
#
_entry.id   AF-A0A6P2K9S3-F1
#
_cell.length_a   1.000
_cell.length_b   1.000
_cell.length_c   1.000
_cell.angle_alpha   90.00
_cell.angle_beta   90.00
_cell.angle_gamma   90.00
#
_symmetry.space_group_name_H-M   'P 1'
#
loop_
_entity.id
_entity.type
_entity.pdbx_description
1 polymer ?
#
loop_
_entity_poly.entity_id
_entity_poly.type
_entity_poly.pdbx_seq_one_letter_code
_entity_poly.pdbx_strand_id
1 'polypeptide(L)'
;MTVVGLERGENRDTSPEFACPAIADELVYIQRCKLMQNLARETVTIRHAPNEDALPYRQLGAFLLGTGVGGWGVHWNGTTWRANAADLKIRSHYLQRYGAAFLPDDMTIQDWPYTADELEPFFERIEAVMGTSGKAGNLNGKLVAGGNPFEAVRRRDYPCPPLADNYPA
;
A
#
# COMPACT_ATOMS: atom_id res chain seq x y z
N MET A 1 21.35 -20.02 -4.00
CA MET A 1 20.25 -20.20 -3.03
C MET A 1 18.96 -20.28 -3.84
N THR A 2 18.18 -21.33 -3.66
CA THR A 2 16.87 -21.48 -4.32
C THR A 2 15.81 -21.02 -3.33
N VAL A 3 15.00 -20.03 -3.71
CA VAL A 3 13.85 -19.57 -2.91
C VAL A 3 12.59 -20.12 -3.55
N VAL A 4 11.73 -20.75 -2.75
CA VAL A 4 10.41 -21.24 -3.18
C VAL A 4 9.36 -20.37 -2.48
N GLY A 5 8.53 -19.69 -3.28
CA GLY A 5 7.35 -18.97 -2.78
C GLY A 5 6.15 -19.91 -2.74
N LEU A 6 5.48 -20.01 -1.59
CA LEU A 6 4.26 -20.77 -1.44
C LEU A 6 3.11 -19.78 -1.23
N GLU A 7 2.15 -19.79 -2.14
CA GLU A 7 0.97 -18.94 -2.10
C GLU A 7 -0.28 -19.81 -1.99
N ARG A 8 -1.29 -19.31 -1.28
CA ARG A 8 -2.56 -20.02 -1.08
C ARG A 8 -3.54 -19.68 -2.20
N GLY A 9 -4.05 -20.69 -2.89
CA GLY A 9 -5.17 -20.60 -3.81
C GLY A 9 -4.80 -21.09 -5.21
N GLU A 10 -5.59 -20.68 -6.20
CA GLU A 10 -5.34 -21.03 -7.59
C GLU A 10 -4.05 -20.39 -8.09
N ASN A 11 -3.28 -21.15 -8.87
CA ASN A 11 -2.17 -20.59 -9.63
C ASN A 11 -2.74 -19.69 -10.74
N ARG A 12 -2.11 -18.54 -10.97
CA ARG A 12 -2.53 -17.53 -11.95
C ARG A 12 -1.31 -16.86 -12.56
N ASP A 13 -1.38 -16.49 -13.82
CA ASP A 13 -0.35 -15.74 -14.51
C ASP A 13 -0.94 -14.50 -15.18
N THR A 14 -0.09 -13.62 -15.72
CA THR A 14 -0.51 -12.42 -16.45
C THR A 14 -1.31 -12.78 -17.69
N SER A 15 -0.91 -13.85 -18.39
CA SER A 15 -1.59 -14.37 -19.56
C SER A 15 -1.79 -15.88 -19.40
N PRO A 16 -3.01 -16.40 -19.63
CA PRO A 16 -4.19 -15.71 -20.17
C PRO A 16 -5.10 -15.05 -19.13
N GLU A 17 -4.90 -15.22 -17.82
CA GLU A 17 -5.91 -14.91 -16.80
C GLU A 17 -6.27 -13.42 -16.71
N PHE A 18 -5.30 -12.52 -16.93
CA PHE A 18 -5.50 -11.07 -16.88
C PHE A 18 -5.52 -10.41 -18.28
N ALA A 19 -5.67 -11.20 -19.34
CA ALA A 19 -5.77 -10.66 -20.69
C ALA A 19 -7.12 -9.95 -20.91
N CYS A 20 -7.08 -8.78 -21.55
CA CYS A 20 -8.28 -8.11 -22.03
C CYS A 20 -8.89 -8.88 -23.23
N PRO A 21 -10.23 -8.98 -23.32
CA PRO A 21 -11.22 -8.32 -22.48
C PRO A 21 -11.65 -9.12 -21.24
N ALA A 22 -11.13 -10.33 -21.03
CA ALA A 22 -11.65 -11.24 -19.99
C ALA A 22 -11.61 -10.61 -18.59
N ILE A 23 -10.50 -9.96 -18.21
CA ILE A 23 -10.35 -9.33 -16.89
C ILE A 23 -11.24 -8.10 -16.69
N ALA A 24 -11.77 -7.52 -17.76
CA ALA A 24 -12.66 -6.36 -17.72
C ALA A 24 -14.14 -6.76 -17.50
N ASP A 25 -14.46 -8.04 -17.29
CA ASP A 25 -15.81 -8.50 -16.97
C ASP A 25 -16.21 -8.08 -15.54
N GLU A 26 -16.96 -6.98 -15.47
CA GLU A 26 -17.45 -6.41 -14.21
C GLU A 26 -18.33 -7.40 -13.42
N LEU A 27 -19.20 -8.16 -14.09
CA LEU A 27 -20.10 -9.09 -13.42
C LEU A 27 -19.29 -10.18 -12.69
N VAL A 28 -18.25 -10.68 -13.33
CA VAL A 28 -17.38 -11.72 -12.77
C VAL A 28 -16.50 -11.17 -11.64
N TYR A 29 -15.83 -10.03 -11.87
CA TYR A 29 -14.77 -9.58 -10.97
C TYR A 29 -15.24 -8.60 -9.90
N ILE A 30 -16.18 -7.70 -10.21
CA ILE A 30 -16.71 -6.73 -9.24
C ILE A 30 -17.92 -7.33 -8.52
N GLN A 31 -18.96 -7.72 -9.24
CA GLN A 31 -20.23 -8.13 -8.63
C GLN A 31 -20.15 -9.51 -7.98
N ARG A 32 -19.47 -10.47 -8.62
CA ARG A 32 -19.27 -11.84 -8.10
C ARG A 32 -17.96 -12.01 -7.34
N CYS A 33 -17.14 -10.97 -7.25
CA CYS A 33 -15.93 -10.93 -6.43
C CYS A 33 -14.97 -12.12 -6.68
N LYS A 34 -14.76 -12.52 -7.95
CA LYS A 34 -13.97 -13.72 -8.29
C LYS A 34 -12.52 -13.70 -7.77
N LEU A 35 -11.95 -12.51 -7.54
CA LEU A 35 -10.59 -12.36 -7.00
C LEU A 35 -10.54 -12.37 -5.47
N MET A 36 -11.70 -12.38 -4.80
CA MET A 36 -11.79 -12.21 -3.36
C MET A 36 -11.96 -13.55 -2.64
N GLN A 37 -11.59 -13.55 -1.37
CA GLN A 37 -11.74 -14.67 -0.47
C GLN A 37 -13.21 -15.09 -0.35
N ASN A 38 -13.47 -16.38 -0.53
CA ASN A 38 -14.78 -16.95 -0.27
C ASN A 38 -15.03 -16.99 1.25
N LEU A 39 -15.88 -16.08 1.73
CA LEU A 39 -16.22 -15.90 3.15
C LEU A 39 -16.96 -17.09 3.78
N ALA A 40 -17.48 -18.02 2.97
CA ALA A 40 -18.04 -19.28 3.47
C ALA A 40 -16.95 -20.30 3.83
N ARG A 41 -15.78 -20.23 3.20
CA ARG A 41 -14.63 -21.10 3.48
C ARG A 41 -13.75 -20.55 4.60
N GLU A 42 -13.46 -19.26 4.54
CA GLU A 42 -12.57 -18.58 5.47
C GLU A 42 -12.94 -17.11 5.55
N THR A 43 -12.93 -16.56 6.76
CA THR A 43 -13.28 -15.17 7.01
C THR A 43 -12.54 -14.62 8.21
N VAL A 44 -12.53 -13.29 8.33
CA VAL A 44 -12.12 -12.57 9.54
C VAL A 44 -13.33 -12.30 10.44
N THR A 45 -13.09 -12.05 11.71
CA THR A 45 -14.12 -11.57 12.64
C THR A 45 -13.95 -10.07 12.88
N ILE A 46 -15.05 -9.34 13.01
CA ILE A 46 -15.06 -7.90 13.27
C ILE A 46 -15.83 -7.65 14.58
N ARG A 47 -15.33 -6.70 15.37
CA ARG A 47 -16.00 -6.13 16.56
C ARG A 47 -15.83 -4.61 16.53
N HIS A 48 -16.76 -3.86 17.11
CA HIS A 48 -16.63 -2.41 17.17
C HIS A 48 -15.87 -1.96 18.42
N ALA A 49 -16.00 -2.69 19.53
CA ALA A 49 -15.28 -2.42 20.76
C ALA A 49 -14.52 -3.65 21.29
N PRO A 50 -13.44 -3.47 22.07
CA PRO A 50 -12.65 -4.60 22.61
C PRO A 50 -13.42 -5.58 23.50
N ASN A 51 -14.52 -5.14 24.11
CA ASN A 51 -15.37 -5.92 25.00
C ASN A 51 -16.59 -6.56 24.30
N GLU A 52 -16.69 -6.43 22.97
CA GLU A 52 -17.76 -7.05 22.19
C GLU A 52 -17.32 -8.39 21.60
N ASP A 53 -18.31 -9.28 21.41
CA ASP A 53 -18.11 -10.52 20.68
C ASP A 53 -17.78 -10.22 19.22
N ALA A 54 -16.66 -10.76 18.74
CA ALA A 54 -16.27 -10.61 17.35
C ALA A 54 -17.11 -11.54 16.46
N LEU A 55 -17.84 -10.96 15.51
CA LEU A 55 -18.74 -11.68 14.61
C LEU A 55 -18.07 -11.92 13.26
N PRO A 56 -18.37 -13.04 12.58
CA PRO A 56 -17.75 -13.36 11.29
C PRO A 56 -18.19 -12.38 10.20
N TYR A 57 -17.24 -11.94 9.38
CA TYR A 57 -17.52 -11.13 8.20
C TYR A 57 -18.13 -12.01 7.11
N ARG A 58 -19.42 -11.81 6.77
CA ARG A 58 -20.16 -12.68 5.84
C ARG A 58 -20.51 -12.04 4.51
N GLN A 59 -20.30 -10.74 4.37
CA GLN A 59 -20.57 -10.01 3.14
C GLN A 59 -19.41 -9.07 2.85
N LEU A 60 -18.85 -9.18 1.65
CA LEU A 60 -17.82 -8.28 1.15
C LEU A 60 -18.40 -6.87 0.97
N GLY A 61 -17.66 -5.87 1.41
CA GLY A 61 -17.98 -4.45 1.33
C GLY A 61 -16.71 -3.65 1.11
N ALA A 62 -16.43 -2.66 1.97
CA ALA A 62 -15.22 -1.84 1.85
C ALA A 62 -13.91 -2.63 2.04
N PHE A 63 -13.96 -3.79 2.70
CA PHE A 63 -12.81 -4.63 2.97
C PHE A 63 -12.80 -5.86 2.04
N LEU A 64 -12.10 -5.74 0.91
CA LEU A 64 -12.01 -6.77 -0.12
C LEU A 64 -10.73 -7.60 0.04
N LEU A 65 -10.87 -8.77 0.66
CA LEU A 65 -9.79 -9.72 0.89
C LEU A 65 -9.41 -10.42 -0.42
N GLY A 66 -8.26 -10.13 -1.02
CA GLY A 66 -7.76 -10.86 -2.20
C GLY A 66 -7.30 -12.28 -1.87
N THR A 67 -7.41 -13.22 -2.82
CA THR A 67 -6.98 -14.62 -2.67
C THR A 67 -6.28 -15.14 -3.93
N GLY A 68 -5.45 -16.19 -3.79
CA GLY A 68 -4.68 -16.78 -4.89
C GLY A 68 -3.28 -16.15 -5.03
N VAL A 69 -2.51 -16.65 -6.00
CA VAL A 69 -1.19 -16.09 -6.33
C VAL A 69 -1.31 -14.59 -6.64
N GLY A 70 -0.49 -13.76 -5.99
CA GLY A 70 -0.50 -12.30 -6.09
C GLY A 70 -1.40 -11.59 -5.06
N GLY A 71 -2.33 -12.31 -4.43
CA GLY A 71 -3.17 -11.80 -3.34
C GLY A 71 -3.85 -10.48 -3.68
N TRP A 72 -3.68 -9.49 -2.81
CA TRP A 72 -4.28 -8.17 -2.97
C TRP A 72 -3.63 -7.33 -4.06
N GLY A 73 -2.38 -7.62 -4.43
CA GLY A 73 -1.68 -6.91 -5.48
C GLY A 73 -2.32 -7.05 -6.86
N VAL A 74 -3.19 -8.05 -7.05
CA VAL A 74 -3.91 -8.27 -8.31
C VAL A 74 -5.04 -7.24 -8.51
N HIS A 75 -5.70 -6.81 -7.43
CA HIS A 75 -6.88 -5.92 -7.52
C HIS A 75 -6.68 -4.55 -6.87
N TRP A 76 -5.48 -4.26 -6.39
CA TRP A 76 -5.17 -2.96 -5.79
C TRP A 76 -5.21 -1.82 -6.81
N ASN A 77 -5.19 -0.58 -6.32
CA ASN A 77 -5.23 0.62 -7.13
C ASN A 77 -3.86 1.04 -7.71
N GLY A 78 -2.80 0.26 -7.50
CA GLY A 78 -1.47 0.53 -8.04
C GLY A 78 -0.75 1.75 -7.44
N THR A 79 -1.15 2.22 -6.25
CA THR A 79 -0.55 3.40 -5.61
C THR A 79 0.64 3.03 -4.71
N THR A 80 1.79 3.67 -4.92
CA THR A 80 3.04 3.42 -4.18
C THR A 80 3.55 4.67 -3.46
N TRP A 81 3.09 4.88 -2.23
CA TRP A 81 3.54 5.99 -1.39
C TRP A 81 4.76 5.60 -0.56
N ARG A 82 5.78 6.47 -0.48
CA ARG A 82 6.87 6.33 0.50
C ARG A 82 6.37 6.74 1.88
N ALA A 83 6.90 6.09 2.93
CA ALA A 83 6.66 6.54 4.30
C ALA A 83 7.32 7.91 4.53
N ASN A 84 6.65 8.82 5.26
CA ASN A 84 7.27 10.08 5.63
C ASN A 84 8.30 9.85 6.73
N ALA A 85 9.34 10.69 6.78
CA ALA A 85 10.35 10.64 7.84
C ALA A 85 9.73 10.83 9.24
N ALA A 86 8.69 11.66 9.35
CA ALA A 86 7.95 11.86 10.59
C ALA A 86 7.18 10.60 11.03
N ASP A 87 6.59 9.85 10.09
CA ASP A 87 5.84 8.62 10.40
C ASP A 87 6.78 7.52 10.93
N LEU A 88 8.01 7.46 10.42
CA LEU A 88 9.03 6.53 10.91
C LEU A 88 9.50 6.88 12.33
N LYS A 89 9.39 8.15 12.74
CA LYS A 89 9.81 8.66 14.06
C LYS A 89 8.64 9.30 14.81
N ILE A 90 7.46 8.70 14.71
CA ILE A 90 6.21 9.35 15.11
C ILE A 90 6.17 9.72 16.60
N ARG A 91 6.72 8.88 17.49
CA ARG A 91 6.77 9.17 18.92
C ARG A 91 7.70 10.34 19.19
N SER A 92 8.93 10.27 18.68
CA SER A 92 9.91 11.35 18.83
C SER A 92 9.42 12.66 18.21
N HIS A 93 8.77 12.59 17.05
CA HIS A 93 8.21 13.74 16.35
C HIS A 93 7.18 14.49 17.21
N TYR A 94 6.24 13.76 17.82
CA TYR A 94 5.25 14.40 18.69
C TYR A 94 5.84 14.92 20.00
N LEU A 95 6.77 14.18 20.62
CA LEU A 95 7.47 14.65 21.82
C LEU A 95 8.23 15.96 21.55
N GLN A 96 8.93 16.04 20.43
CA GLN A 96 9.69 17.24 20.05
C GLN A 96 8.76 18.42 19.75
N ARG A 97 7.65 18.18 19.05
CA ARG A 97 6.78 19.24 18.55
C ARG A 97 5.79 19.76 19.60
N TYR A 98 5.25 18.86 20.42
CA TYR A 98 4.15 19.14 21.35
C TYR A 98 4.51 18.89 22.82
N GLY A 99 5.67 18.30 23.11
CA GLY A 99 6.13 18.01 24.47
C GLY A 99 5.59 16.68 25.01
N ALA A 100 6.16 16.24 26.15
CA ALA A 100 5.82 14.96 26.76
C ALA A 100 4.36 14.86 27.20
N ALA A 101 3.78 15.97 27.68
CA ALA A 101 2.39 16.02 28.14
C ALA A 101 1.34 15.85 27.03
N PHE A 102 1.76 15.91 25.75
CA PHE A 102 0.86 15.68 24.63
C PHE A 102 0.51 14.20 24.44
N LEU A 103 1.42 13.29 24.83
CA LEU A 103 1.20 11.86 24.71
C LEU A 103 0.61 11.32 26.02
N PRO A 104 -0.62 10.76 26.00
CA PRO A 104 -1.17 10.02 27.14
C PRO A 104 -0.27 8.86 27.56
N ASP A 105 -0.29 8.53 28.85
CA ASP A 105 0.52 7.44 29.42
C ASP A 105 0.18 6.06 28.84
N ASP A 106 -1.04 5.88 28.33
CA ASP A 106 -1.52 4.64 27.69
C ASP A 106 -1.30 4.60 26.17
N MET A 107 -0.66 5.61 25.59
CA MET A 107 -0.40 5.65 24.15
C MET A 107 0.79 4.76 23.76
N THR A 108 0.53 3.76 22.92
CA THR A 108 1.50 2.72 22.54
C THR A 108 2.35 3.04 21.31
N ILE A 109 2.30 4.27 20.78
CA ILE A 109 3.09 4.65 19.59
C ILE A 109 4.59 4.56 19.87
N GLN A 110 5.34 4.11 18.87
CA GLN A 110 6.78 3.90 18.94
C GLN A 110 7.43 4.37 17.64
N ASP A 111 8.72 4.68 17.72
CA ASP A 111 9.52 4.93 16.53
C ASP A 111 9.90 3.60 15.88
N TRP A 112 9.89 3.60 14.56
CA TRP A 112 10.45 2.50 13.79
C TRP A 112 11.98 2.46 13.97
N PRO A 113 12.60 1.27 13.95
CA PRO A 113 14.04 1.12 14.10
C PRO A 113 14.84 1.54 12.85
N TYR A 114 14.18 2.16 11.86
CA TYR A 114 14.76 2.60 10.60
C TYR A 114 14.54 4.10 10.38
N THR A 115 15.33 4.69 9.51
CA THR A 115 15.21 6.06 9.03
C THR A 115 14.79 6.10 7.57
N ALA A 116 14.26 7.24 7.11
CA ALA A 116 13.90 7.41 5.70
C ALA A 116 15.13 7.23 4.78
N ASP A 117 16.31 7.71 5.21
CA ASP A 117 17.56 7.59 4.45
C ASP A 117 18.06 6.15 4.32
N GLU A 118 17.88 5.33 5.36
CA GLU A 118 18.19 3.89 5.32
C GLU A 118 17.25 3.12 4.38
N LEU A 119 15.97 3.52 4.32
CA LEU A 119 14.97 2.89 3.47
C LEU A 119 15.02 3.38 2.02
N GLU A 120 15.61 4.55 1.77
CA GLU A 120 15.63 5.21 0.45
C GLU A 120 16.09 4.28 -0.70
N PRO A 121 17.19 3.51 -0.58
CA PRO A 121 17.64 2.64 -1.66
C PRO A 121 16.65 1.50 -1.98
N PHE A 122 15.87 1.09 -0.99
CA PHE A 122 14.86 0.04 -1.15
C PHE A 122 13.59 0.59 -1.79
N PHE A 123 13.19 1.81 -1.42
CA PHE A 123 12.10 2.52 -2.08
C PHE A 123 12.42 2.81 -3.54
N GLU A 124 13.63 3.30 -3.85
CA GLU A 124 14.07 3.50 -5.24
C GLU A 124 13.99 2.18 -6.03
N ARG A 125 14.50 1.09 -5.46
CA ARG A 125 14.51 -0.21 -6.12
C ARG A 125 13.11 -0.73 -6.43
N ILE A 126 12.18 -0.69 -5.46
CA ILE A 126 10.83 -1.21 -5.68
C ILE A 126 10.06 -0.36 -6.69
N GLU A 127 10.22 0.97 -6.65
CA GLU A 127 9.60 1.87 -7.62
C GLU A 127 10.08 1.58 -9.04
N ALA A 128 11.39 1.34 -9.21
CA ALA A 128 11.98 0.96 -10.49
C ALA A 128 11.47 -0.40 -11.01
N VAL A 129 11.37 -1.40 -10.13
CA VAL A 129 10.82 -2.72 -10.49
C VAL A 129 9.36 -2.62 -10.91
N MET A 130 8.59 -1.76 -10.23
CA MET A 130 7.17 -1.57 -10.50
C MET A 130 6.87 -0.64 -11.67
N GLY A 131 7.85 0.13 -12.19
CA GLY A 131 7.59 1.16 -13.19
C GLY A 131 6.71 2.30 -12.65
N THR A 132 6.99 2.76 -11.42
CA THR A 132 6.16 3.79 -10.77
C THR A 132 6.22 5.14 -11.50
N SER A 133 5.06 5.71 -11.79
CA SER A 133 4.92 7.05 -12.37
C SER A 133 4.85 8.15 -11.31
N GLY A 134 5.51 9.28 -11.54
CA GLY A 134 5.34 10.46 -10.68
C GLY A 134 6.33 11.59 -10.97
N LYS A 135 6.31 12.63 -10.12
CA LYS A 135 7.31 13.71 -10.13
C LYS A 135 7.89 13.95 -8.74
N ALA A 136 9.21 13.84 -8.60
CA ALA A 136 9.87 14.18 -7.35
C ALA A 136 9.80 15.71 -7.09
N GLY A 137 9.48 16.09 -5.87
CA GLY A 137 9.57 17.43 -5.32
C GLY A 137 10.79 17.65 -4.42
N ASN A 138 11.50 16.60 -3.99
CA ASN A 138 12.76 16.71 -3.25
C ASN A 138 13.84 15.74 -3.75
N LEU A 139 14.77 16.23 -4.59
CA LEU A 139 15.87 15.45 -5.15
C LEU A 139 17.19 15.83 -4.50
N ASN A 140 17.79 14.88 -3.77
CA ASN A 140 19.06 15.06 -3.07
C ASN A 140 19.09 16.35 -2.20
N GLY A 141 17.96 16.65 -1.54
CA GLY A 141 17.78 17.83 -0.69
C GLY A 141 17.45 19.12 -1.45
N LYS A 142 17.33 19.07 -2.78
CA LYS A 142 16.95 20.22 -3.63
C LYS A 142 15.48 20.13 -3.97
N LEU A 143 14.73 21.19 -3.69
CA LEU A 143 13.32 21.28 -4.05
C LEU A 143 13.16 21.39 -5.57
N VAL A 144 12.23 20.63 -6.11
CA VAL A 144 11.93 20.55 -7.54
C VAL A 144 10.48 20.97 -7.77
N ALA A 145 10.26 21.89 -8.70
CA ALA A 145 8.92 22.35 -9.05
C ALA A 145 8.07 21.22 -9.66
N GLY A 146 6.77 21.21 -9.33
CA GLY A 146 5.80 20.25 -9.86
C GLY A 146 5.72 18.92 -9.09
N GLY A 147 6.55 18.70 -8.09
CA GLY A 147 6.44 17.57 -7.15
C GLY A 147 6.06 18.01 -5.73
N ASN A 148 5.95 17.06 -4.81
CA ASN A 148 5.68 17.34 -3.39
C ASN A 148 6.96 17.81 -2.67
N PRO A 149 7.08 19.07 -2.21
CA PRO A 149 8.29 19.55 -1.53
C PRO A 149 8.47 18.97 -0.11
N PHE A 150 7.43 18.33 0.45
CA PHE A 150 7.45 17.75 1.80
C PHE A 150 7.75 16.26 1.82
N GLU A 151 7.97 15.62 0.67
CA GLU A 151 8.33 14.21 0.63
C GLU A 151 9.75 13.98 1.18
N ALA A 152 10.01 12.73 1.60
CA ALA A 152 11.36 12.31 1.98
C ALA A 152 12.35 12.48 0.80
N VAL A 153 13.60 12.81 1.11
CA VAL A 153 14.64 13.02 0.10
C VAL A 153 14.76 11.78 -0.78
N ARG A 154 14.78 12.00 -2.10
CA ARG A 154 14.98 10.95 -3.09
C ARG A 154 16.32 11.12 -3.77
N ARG A 155 17.02 10.02 -4.06
CA ARG A 155 18.28 10.05 -4.79
C ARG A 155 18.08 10.21 -6.30
N ARG A 156 16.97 9.67 -6.80
CA ARG A 156 16.57 9.70 -8.21
C ARG A 156 15.12 10.16 -8.36
N ASP A 157 14.79 10.69 -9.53
CA ASP A 157 13.40 10.96 -9.92
C ASP A 157 12.66 9.65 -10.19
N TYR A 158 11.33 9.71 -10.33
CA TYR A 158 10.51 8.54 -10.66
C TYR A 158 10.98 7.87 -11.97
N PRO A 159 10.88 6.53 -12.07
CA PRO A 159 11.27 5.80 -13.28
C PRO A 159 10.36 6.11 -14.49
N CYS A 160 9.10 6.47 -14.24
CA CYS A 160 8.17 6.90 -15.27
C CYS A 160 7.64 8.31 -14.99
N PRO A 161 7.35 9.13 -16.02
CA PRO A 161 6.79 10.46 -15.82
C PRO A 161 5.38 10.38 -15.20
N PRO A 162 4.84 11.49 -14.67
CA PRO A 162 3.45 11.57 -14.24
C PRO A 162 2.50 11.18 -15.37
N LEU A 163 1.40 10.52 -15.03
CA LEU A 163 0.33 10.23 -15.99
C LEU A 163 -0.28 11.54 -16.50
N ALA A 164 -0.77 11.52 -17.74
CA ALA A 164 -1.52 12.63 -18.29
C ALA A 164 -2.81 12.82 -17.48
N ASP A 165 -3.24 14.07 -17.38
CA ASP A 165 -4.53 14.37 -16.77
C ASP A 165 -5.66 13.79 -17.63
N ASN A 166 -6.60 13.10 -16.99
CA ASN A 166 -7.76 12.50 -17.64
C ASN A 166 -9.01 13.38 -17.54
N TYR A 167 -8.92 14.58 -16.94
CA TYR A 167 -10.02 15.53 -16.98
C TYR A 167 -10.31 15.95 -18.44
N PRO A 168 -11.55 15.85 -18.91
CA PRO A 168 -11.93 16.46 -20.18
C PRO A 168 -11.73 17.98 -20.05
N ALA A 169 -11.07 18.56 -21.05
CA ALA A 169 -10.89 20.01 -21.18
C ALA A 169 -12.24 20.74 -21.33
#